data_AF-A0A0S4KS87-F1
#
_entry.id   AF-A0A0S4KS87-F1
#
_cell.length_a   1.000
_cell.length_b   1.000
_cell.length_c   1.000
_cell.angle_alpha   90.00
_cell.angle_beta   90.00
_cell.angle_gamma   90.00
#
_symmetry.space_group_name_H-M   'P 1'
#
loop_
_entity.id
_entity.type
_entity.pdbx_description
1 polymer ?
#
loop_
_entity_poly.entity_id
_entity_poly.type
_entity_poly.pdbx_seq_one_letter_code
_entity_poly.pdbx_strand_id
1 'polypeptide(L)'
;MLSNLKMTVSPETRREIRRLFDRLDYHRLGPVYCYEGGDEFWQAKRRPCERLGLKLAEALVNKLRRGCRSLYVGAGVTELPCLLAESLELHRQVEPYNLRRAEVAVLNRACQGSGITFRARTAETAQGPFDHLWIVSVLNDPERFPDLSALSYGNANPITFNITRFERQRRMVQSIVNRCLAKLSLPALVTTSVEEVVWIADWCHRHRVPYHVERNYYPTALVGDPVCFVRLGRGLIRKGGSPNMEPG
;
A
#
# COMPACT_ATOMS: atom_id res chain seq x y z
N MET A 1 6.41 -33.87 5.97
CA MET A 1 5.80 -32.63 6.49
C MET A 1 6.91 -31.60 6.69
N LEU A 2 7.20 -30.79 5.69
CA LEU A 2 8.07 -29.62 5.88
C LEU A 2 7.22 -28.57 6.60
N SER A 3 7.65 -28.18 7.80
CA SER A 3 7.08 -27.07 8.53
C SER A 3 7.06 -25.84 7.63
N ASN A 4 5.89 -25.24 7.43
CA ASN A 4 5.78 -23.90 6.85
C ASN A 4 6.38 -22.91 7.86
N LEU A 5 7.72 -22.84 7.89
CA LEU A 5 8.44 -21.82 8.63
C LEU A 5 8.02 -20.46 8.06
N LYS A 6 7.26 -19.72 8.87
CA LYS A 6 6.89 -18.35 8.58
C LYS A 6 8.18 -17.54 8.45
N MET A 7 8.45 -17.00 7.28
CA MET A 7 9.59 -16.10 7.07
C MET A 7 9.41 -14.88 7.98
N THR A 8 10.48 -14.52 8.68
CA THR A 8 10.55 -13.27 9.43
C THR A 8 11.53 -12.35 8.73
N VAL A 9 11.33 -11.03 8.87
CA VAL A 9 12.33 -10.07 8.41
C VAL A 9 13.61 -10.29 9.23
N SER A 10 14.72 -10.54 8.54
CA SER A 10 16.01 -10.87 9.17
C SER A 10 16.50 -9.75 10.08
N PRO A 11 17.34 -10.06 11.09
CA PRO A 11 18.02 -9.05 11.89
C PRO A 11 18.78 -8.03 11.04
N GLU A 12 19.40 -8.47 9.94
CA GLU A 12 20.14 -7.63 8.98
C GLU A 12 19.23 -6.58 8.36
N THR A 13 18.12 -7.02 7.77
CA THR A 13 17.14 -6.12 7.16
C THR A 13 16.51 -5.18 8.19
N ARG A 14 16.23 -5.65 9.41
CA ARG A 14 15.74 -4.77 10.50
C ARG A 14 16.76 -3.68 10.87
N ARG A 15 18.05 -4.02 10.91
CA ARG A 15 19.11 -3.03 11.15
C ARG A 15 19.17 -2.01 10.02
N GLU A 16 19.05 -2.44 8.77
CA GLU A 16 19.02 -1.52 7.62
C GLU A 16 17.79 -0.61 7.62
N ILE A 17 16.61 -1.14 7.96
CA ILE A 17 15.39 -0.34 8.14
C ILE A 17 15.62 0.73 9.21
N ARG A 18 16.15 0.35 10.37
CA ARG A 18 16.42 1.30 11.46
C ARG A 18 17.42 2.38 11.05
N ARG A 19 18.53 1.99 10.42
CA ARG A 19 19.53 2.92 9.89
C ARG A 19 18.93 3.90 8.90
N LEU A 20 18.03 3.43 8.04
CA LEU A 20 17.33 4.29 7.08
C LEU A 20 16.43 5.30 7.80
N PHE A 21 15.66 4.87 8.80
CA PHE A 21 14.84 5.78 9.61
C PHE A 21 15.69 6.80 10.37
N ASP A 22 16.85 6.42 10.90
CA ASP A 22 17.75 7.35 11.59
C ASP A 22 18.41 8.36 10.62
N ARG A 23 18.49 8.05 9.32
CA ARG A 23 19.03 8.93 8.25
C ARG A 23 18.02 9.92 7.66
N LEU A 24 16.73 9.76 7.91
CA LEU A 24 15.70 10.63 7.32
C LEU A 24 15.83 12.06 7.86
N ASP A 25 15.73 13.03 6.96
CA ASP A 25 15.68 14.45 7.31
C ASP A 25 14.23 14.82 7.69
N TYR A 26 13.88 14.56 8.96
CA TYR A 26 12.53 14.78 9.49
C TYR A 26 12.10 16.25 9.48
N HIS A 27 13.05 17.18 9.65
CA HIS A 27 12.78 18.61 9.55
C HIS A 27 12.30 18.97 8.13
N ARG A 28 12.95 18.43 7.08
CA ARG A 28 12.46 18.61 5.70
C ARG A 28 11.16 17.86 5.40
N LEU A 29 10.89 16.76 6.08
CA LEU A 29 9.63 16.02 5.94
C LEU A 29 8.47 16.71 6.65
N GLY A 30 8.72 17.50 7.70
CA GLY A 30 7.69 18.19 8.48
C GLY A 30 6.67 18.95 7.61
N PRO A 31 7.12 19.93 6.81
CA PRO A 31 6.25 20.71 5.93
C PRO A 31 5.57 19.91 4.80
N VAL A 32 6.04 18.68 4.54
CA VAL A 32 5.44 17.81 3.52
C VAL A 32 4.22 17.08 4.07
N TYR A 33 4.19 16.81 5.36
CA TYR A 33 3.13 16.03 6.03
C TYR A 33 2.21 16.90 6.87
N CYS A 34 2.65 18.08 7.26
CA CYS A 34 1.91 18.98 8.14
C CYS A 34 2.06 20.41 7.64
N TYR A 35 0.97 21.19 7.76
CA TYR A 35 1.02 22.63 7.55
C TYR A 35 1.82 23.33 8.67
N GLU A 36 1.61 22.87 9.91
CA GLU A 36 2.31 23.32 11.13
C GLU A 36 2.63 22.12 12.03
N GLY A 37 3.61 22.24 12.92
CA GLY A 37 3.94 21.21 13.93
C GLY A 37 4.62 19.95 13.39
N GLY A 38 5.38 20.07 12.29
CA GLY A 38 6.03 18.94 11.63
C GLY A 38 7.06 18.21 12.51
N ASP A 39 7.76 18.93 13.39
CA ASP A 39 8.75 18.33 14.29
C ASP A 39 8.06 17.49 15.37
N GLU A 40 7.02 18.02 16.03
CA GLU A 40 6.20 17.28 17.00
C GLU A 40 5.56 16.06 16.36
N PHE A 41 5.03 16.23 15.14
CA PHE A 41 4.48 15.13 14.36
C PHE A 41 5.50 14.01 14.17
N TRP A 42 6.71 14.32 13.69
CA TRP A 42 7.72 13.28 13.44
C TRP A 42 8.33 12.71 14.71
N GLN A 43 8.44 13.48 15.79
CA GLN A 43 8.80 12.96 17.11
C GLN A 43 7.83 11.87 17.57
N ALA A 44 6.52 12.10 17.39
CA ALA A 44 5.48 11.14 17.76
C ALA A 44 5.40 9.96 16.77
N LYS A 45 5.57 10.19 15.47
CA LYS A 45 5.21 9.22 14.42
C LYS A 45 6.36 8.36 13.91
N ARG A 46 7.63 8.79 13.99
CA ARG A 46 8.76 8.06 13.38
C ARG A 46 8.91 6.62 13.87
N ARG A 47 8.91 6.39 15.20
CA ARG A 47 9.08 5.04 15.79
C ARG A 47 7.85 4.17 15.58
N PRO A 48 6.61 4.69 15.69
CA PRO A 48 5.43 3.96 15.25
C PRO A 48 5.49 3.54 13.77
N CYS A 49 5.94 4.41 12.86
CA CYS A 49 6.09 4.07 11.43
C CYS A 49 7.05 2.90 11.23
N GLU A 50 8.24 2.96 11.85
CA GLU A 50 9.22 1.87 11.81
C GLU A 50 8.62 0.55 12.32
N ARG A 51 8.03 0.58 13.53
CA ARG A 51 7.51 -0.62 14.21
C ARG A 51 6.32 -1.25 13.50
N LEU A 52 5.34 -0.45 13.09
CA LEU A 52 4.14 -0.95 12.42
C LEU A 52 4.45 -1.39 10.99
N GLY A 53 5.29 -0.63 10.28
CA GLY A 53 5.78 -1.03 8.97
C GLY A 53 6.56 -2.35 9.01
N LEU A 54 7.36 -2.62 10.05
CA LEU A 54 8.01 -3.92 10.24
C LEU A 54 7.02 -5.09 10.40
N LYS A 55 5.94 -4.89 11.17
CA LYS A 55 4.88 -5.92 11.31
C LYS A 55 4.21 -6.21 9.98
N LEU A 56 3.95 -5.17 9.19
CA LEU A 56 3.37 -5.29 7.86
C LEU A 56 4.35 -5.97 6.88
N ALA A 57 5.63 -5.61 6.93
CA ALA A 57 6.70 -6.23 6.14
C ALA A 57 6.81 -7.74 6.43
N GLU A 58 6.78 -8.14 7.71
CA GLU A 58 6.76 -9.56 8.10
C GLU A 58 5.56 -10.31 7.50
N ALA A 59 4.37 -9.69 7.51
CA ALA A 59 3.21 -10.30 6.88
C ALA A 59 3.35 -10.41 5.36
N LEU A 60 3.91 -9.37 4.73
CA LEU A 60 4.05 -9.25 3.30
C LEU A 60 5.07 -10.24 2.72
N VAL A 61 6.24 -10.41 3.35
CA VAL A 61 7.29 -11.32 2.85
C VAL A 61 6.83 -12.78 2.81
N ASN A 62 5.85 -13.16 3.64
CA ASN A 62 5.24 -14.49 3.62
C ASN A 62 4.23 -14.69 2.49
N LYS A 63 3.84 -13.63 1.79
CA LYS A 63 2.77 -13.65 0.78
C LYS A 63 3.28 -13.44 -0.64
N LEU A 64 4.46 -12.86 -0.77
CA LEU A 64 5.10 -12.53 -2.03
C LEU A 64 6.10 -13.60 -2.48
N ARG A 65 6.28 -13.69 -3.80
CA ARG A 65 7.28 -14.57 -4.41
C ARG A 65 8.63 -13.86 -4.50
N ARG A 66 9.72 -14.61 -4.44
CA ARG A 66 11.08 -14.09 -4.68
C ARG A 66 11.26 -13.66 -6.13
N GLY A 67 12.09 -12.65 -6.37
CA GLY A 67 12.55 -12.24 -7.71
C GLY A 67 11.53 -11.56 -8.63
N CYS A 68 10.27 -11.38 -8.20
CA CYS A 68 9.26 -10.71 -9.02
C CYS A 68 9.20 -9.19 -8.76
N ARG A 69 8.15 -8.50 -9.21
CA ARG A 69 8.11 -7.03 -9.34
C ARG A 69 6.93 -6.43 -8.57
N SER A 70 7.19 -5.36 -7.82
CA SER A 70 6.18 -4.65 -7.04
C SER A 70 6.05 -3.20 -7.48
N LEU A 71 4.82 -2.78 -7.77
CA LEU A 71 4.49 -1.39 -8.02
C LEU A 71 3.95 -0.76 -6.74
N TYR A 72 4.59 0.29 -6.26
CA TYR A 72 4.12 1.05 -5.11
C TYR A 72 3.59 2.41 -5.54
N VAL A 73 2.30 2.65 -5.30
CA VAL A 73 1.59 3.89 -5.60
C VAL A 73 1.52 4.74 -4.34
N GLY A 74 1.99 5.99 -4.41
CA GLY A 74 1.95 6.93 -3.29
C GLY A 74 2.92 6.59 -2.15
N ALA A 75 4.02 5.90 -2.45
CA ALA A 75 4.95 5.43 -1.43
C ALA A 75 5.67 6.59 -0.71
N GLY A 76 5.62 6.58 0.62
CA GLY A 76 6.29 7.54 1.47
C GLY A 76 7.16 6.88 2.53
N VAL A 77 7.29 7.55 3.68
CA VAL A 77 8.09 7.08 4.83
C VAL A 77 7.56 5.76 5.40
N THR A 78 6.23 5.56 5.42
CA THR A 78 5.59 4.37 6.00
C THR A 78 5.86 3.10 5.22
N GLU A 79 6.17 3.20 3.94
CA GLU A 79 6.40 2.06 3.05
C GLU A 79 7.85 1.55 3.11
N LEU A 80 8.78 2.32 3.69
CA LEU A 80 10.21 1.98 3.71
C LEU A 80 10.49 0.58 4.29
N PRO A 81 9.87 0.15 5.41
CA PRO A 81 10.09 -1.21 5.92
C PRO A 81 9.68 -2.31 4.93
N CYS A 82 8.57 -2.13 4.21
CA CYS A 82 8.08 -3.11 3.24
C CYS A 82 8.96 -3.13 1.98
N LEU A 83 9.33 -1.95 1.46
CA LEU A 83 10.23 -1.81 0.31
C LEU A 83 11.59 -2.48 0.56
N LEU A 84 12.20 -2.20 1.72
CA LEU A 84 13.48 -2.82 2.10
C LEU A 84 13.35 -4.32 2.32
N ALA A 85 12.30 -4.78 3.00
CA ALA A 85 12.10 -6.21 3.22
C ALA A 85 11.88 -6.97 1.91
N GLU A 86 11.07 -6.44 0.99
CA GLU A 86 10.91 -7.05 -0.33
C GLU A 86 12.22 -7.09 -1.14
N SER A 87 12.98 -6.00 -1.13
CA SER A 87 14.22 -5.89 -1.88
C SER A 87 15.32 -6.81 -1.31
N LEU A 88 15.50 -6.82 0.01
CA LEU A 88 16.60 -7.52 0.67
C LEU A 88 16.28 -8.99 0.92
N GLU A 89 15.07 -9.30 1.42
CA GLU A 89 14.70 -10.68 1.74
C GLU A 89 14.32 -11.47 0.50
N LEU A 90 13.56 -10.85 -0.42
CA LEU A 90 12.96 -11.55 -1.56
C LEU A 90 13.64 -11.23 -2.90
N HIS A 91 14.64 -10.33 -2.92
CA HIS A 91 15.31 -9.87 -4.14
C HIS A 91 14.32 -9.40 -5.21
N ARG A 92 13.23 -8.76 -4.79
CA ARG A 92 12.20 -8.24 -5.69
C ARG A 92 12.63 -6.89 -6.24
N GLN A 93 12.25 -6.62 -7.49
CA GLN A 93 12.36 -5.27 -8.05
C GLN A 93 11.17 -4.46 -7.53
N VAL A 94 11.44 -3.50 -6.65
CA VAL A 94 10.42 -2.59 -6.11
C VAL A 94 10.47 -1.25 -6.84
N GLU A 95 9.30 -0.77 -7.29
CA GLU A 95 9.18 0.52 -7.96
C GLU A 95 8.24 1.46 -7.19
N PRO A 96 8.78 2.28 -6.28
CA PRO A 96 8.02 3.29 -5.56
C PRO A 96 7.83 4.58 -6.34
N TYR A 97 6.57 5.01 -6.47
CA TYR A 97 6.14 6.24 -7.10
C TYR A 97 5.41 7.13 -6.08
N ASN A 98 5.71 8.42 -6.10
CA ASN A 98 5.04 9.42 -5.28
C ASN A 98 4.99 10.75 -6.04
N LEU A 99 3.90 11.50 -5.91
CA LEU A 99 3.72 12.79 -6.58
C LEU A 99 4.47 13.94 -5.88
N ARG A 100 4.73 13.82 -4.57
CA ARG A 100 5.37 14.84 -3.74
C ARG A 100 6.88 14.87 -4.00
N ARG A 101 7.33 15.71 -4.96
CA ARG A 101 8.75 15.86 -5.33
C ARG A 101 9.67 16.13 -4.14
N ALA A 102 9.23 16.98 -3.21
CA ALA A 102 10.00 17.31 -2.00
C ALA A 102 10.24 16.07 -1.13
N GLU A 103 9.21 15.25 -0.92
CA GLU A 103 9.34 13.98 -0.19
C GLU A 103 10.30 13.03 -0.87
N VAL A 104 10.11 12.83 -2.18
CA VAL A 104 10.95 11.93 -2.98
C VAL A 104 12.43 12.33 -2.92
N ALA A 105 12.73 13.63 -2.89
CA ALA A 105 14.10 14.11 -2.76
C ALA A 105 14.72 13.73 -1.40
N VAL A 106 13.96 13.81 -0.30
CA VAL A 106 14.42 13.38 1.03
C VAL A 106 14.58 11.85 1.08
N LEU A 107 13.58 11.11 0.60
CA LEU A 107 13.59 9.65 0.59
C LEU A 107 14.75 9.09 -0.24
N ASN A 108 15.01 9.63 -1.43
CA ASN A 108 16.12 9.18 -2.27
C ASN A 108 17.49 9.49 -1.66
N ARG A 109 17.64 10.62 -0.96
CA ARG A 109 18.87 10.93 -0.22
C ARG A 109 19.10 9.93 0.92
N ALA A 110 18.04 9.58 1.65
CA ALA A 110 18.12 8.58 2.71
C ALA A 110 18.33 7.16 2.15
N CYS A 111 17.77 6.84 0.99
CA CYS A 111 17.92 5.55 0.32
C CYS A 111 19.22 5.40 -0.49
N GLN A 112 20.11 6.39 -0.50
CA GLN A 112 21.37 6.26 -1.22
C GLN A 112 22.15 5.04 -0.72
N GLY A 113 22.45 4.11 -1.64
CA GLY A 113 23.12 2.84 -1.38
C GLY A 113 22.20 1.65 -1.07
N SER A 114 20.89 1.84 -0.91
CA SER A 114 19.95 0.74 -0.57
C SER A 114 19.41 -0.04 -1.77
N GLY A 115 19.66 0.43 -3.00
CA GLY A 115 19.07 -0.12 -4.23
C GLY A 115 17.62 0.31 -4.49
N ILE A 116 17.00 1.10 -3.60
CA ILE A 116 15.65 1.64 -3.77
C ILE A 116 15.74 3.06 -4.34
N THR A 117 14.92 3.35 -5.35
CA THR A 117 14.82 4.71 -5.93
C THR A 117 13.36 5.08 -6.14
N PHE A 118 12.93 6.10 -5.41
CA PHE A 118 11.61 6.72 -5.52
C PHE A 118 11.52 7.58 -6.78
N ARG A 119 10.37 7.51 -7.44
CA ARG A 119 10.08 8.24 -8.68
C ARG A 119 9.05 9.33 -8.42
N ALA A 120 9.44 10.58 -8.65
CA ALA A 120 8.60 11.75 -8.42
C ALA A 120 7.58 12.01 -9.55
N ARG A 121 6.71 11.02 -9.80
CA ARG A 121 5.68 11.03 -10.86
C ARG A 121 4.57 10.02 -10.53
N THR A 122 3.48 10.04 -11.30
CA THR A 122 2.39 9.07 -11.12
C THR A 122 2.84 7.64 -11.45
N ALA A 123 2.42 6.68 -10.62
CA ALA A 123 2.59 5.24 -10.85
C ALA A 123 1.90 4.75 -12.12
N GLU A 124 0.95 5.52 -12.67
CA GLU A 124 0.30 5.22 -13.94
C GLU A 124 1.31 5.12 -15.10
N THR A 125 2.47 5.78 -14.98
CA THR A 125 3.57 5.75 -15.96
C THR A 125 4.50 4.55 -15.84
N ALA A 126 4.34 3.70 -14.82
CA ALA A 126 5.18 2.52 -14.64
C ALA A 126 5.05 1.54 -15.82
N GLN A 127 6.14 0.85 -16.16
CA GLN A 127 6.19 -0.06 -17.30
C GLN A 127 6.34 -1.53 -16.88
N GLY A 128 5.77 -2.39 -17.72
CA GLY A 128 5.85 -3.83 -17.59
C GLY A 128 4.88 -4.40 -16.54
N PRO A 129 4.81 -5.74 -16.46
CA PRO A 129 3.92 -6.41 -15.54
C PRO A 129 4.46 -6.43 -14.11
N PHE A 130 3.55 -6.40 -13.13
CA PHE A 130 3.82 -6.55 -11.71
C PHE A 130 3.00 -7.70 -11.13
N ASP A 131 3.51 -8.44 -10.14
CA ASP A 131 2.72 -9.45 -9.40
C ASP A 131 2.28 -8.94 -8.01
N HIS A 132 2.71 -7.73 -7.65
CA HIS A 132 2.29 -7.03 -6.45
C HIS A 132 2.00 -5.54 -6.75
N LEU A 133 0.85 -5.06 -6.26
CA LEU A 133 0.48 -3.65 -6.25
C LEU A 133 0.30 -3.19 -4.80
N TRP A 134 1.03 -2.17 -4.39
CA TRP A 134 0.78 -1.44 -3.16
C TRP A 134 0.06 -0.13 -3.48
N ILE A 135 -1.11 0.08 -2.91
CA ILE A 135 -1.89 1.31 -3.02
C ILE A 135 -2.66 1.48 -1.72
N VAL A 136 -2.06 2.20 -0.77
CA VAL A 136 -2.57 2.37 0.60
C VAL A 136 -2.77 3.85 0.87
N SER A 137 -3.98 4.25 1.25
CA SER A 137 -4.35 5.62 1.62
C SER A 137 -4.04 6.66 0.51
N VAL A 138 -4.19 6.25 -0.75
CA VAL A 138 -3.93 7.09 -1.94
C VAL A 138 -5.23 7.57 -2.58
N LEU A 139 -6.18 6.66 -2.75
CA LEU A 139 -7.45 6.87 -3.45
C LEU A 139 -8.46 7.64 -2.59
N ASN A 140 -8.22 7.71 -1.29
CA ASN A 140 -8.99 8.46 -0.30
C ASN A 140 -8.17 9.57 0.37
N ASP A 141 -7.04 9.99 -0.24
CA ASP A 141 -6.23 11.13 0.25
C ASP A 141 -7.13 12.39 0.37
N PRO A 142 -7.35 12.94 1.57
CA PRO A 142 -8.25 14.08 1.79
C PRO A 142 -7.74 15.37 1.13
N GLU A 143 -6.42 15.53 0.93
CA GLU A 143 -5.89 16.71 0.25
C GLU A 143 -6.23 16.67 -1.24
N ARG A 144 -6.19 15.47 -1.84
CA ARG A 144 -6.42 15.29 -3.28
C ARG A 144 -7.88 15.04 -3.63
N PHE A 145 -8.61 14.33 -2.78
CA PHE A 145 -9.97 13.87 -3.01
C PHE A 145 -10.88 14.15 -1.80
N PRO A 146 -11.06 15.40 -1.36
CA PRO A 146 -11.73 15.71 -0.09
C PRO A 146 -13.17 15.21 0.02
N ASP A 147 -13.98 15.29 -1.04
CA ASP A 147 -15.38 14.85 -1.01
C ASP A 147 -15.48 13.32 -1.02
N LEU A 148 -14.65 12.66 -1.82
CA LEU A 148 -14.56 11.20 -1.86
C LEU A 148 -14.01 10.66 -0.53
N SER A 149 -12.97 11.27 0.02
CA SER A 149 -12.38 10.92 1.32
C SER A 149 -13.42 11.05 2.43
N ALA A 150 -14.16 12.16 2.48
CA ALA A 150 -15.23 12.35 3.46
C ALA A 150 -16.28 11.23 3.38
N LEU A 151 -16.66 10.78 2.19
CA LEU A 151 -17.55 9.62 2.03
C LEU A 151 -16.91 8.30 2.48
N SER A 152 -15.67 8.04 2.07
CA SER A 152 -14.94 6.81 2.41
C SER A 152 -14.81 6.60 3.92
N TYR A 153 -14.64 7.70 4.67
CA TYR A 153 -14.55 7.66 6.14
C TYR A 153 -15.90 7.88 6.86
N GLY A 154 -17.02 8.00 6.14
CA GLY A 154 -18.33 8.23 6.74
C GLY A 154 -18.54 9.60 7.37
N ASN A 155 -17.71 10.59 6.99
CA ASN A 155 -17.68 11.96 7.52
C ASN A 155 -18.33 12.99 6.58
N ALA A 156 -19.01 12.55 5.52
CA ALA A 156 -19.64 13.44 4.56
C ALA A 156 -20.80 14.22 5.21
N ASN A 157 -20.70 15.55 5.21
CA ASN A 157 -21.78 16.42 5.66
C ASN A 157 -22.78 16.65 4.52
N PRO A 158 -24.06 16.26 4.66
CA PRO A 158 -25.04 16.35 3.58
C PRO A 158 -25.32 17.78 3.11
N ILE A 159 -25.02 18.80 3.92
CA ILE A 159 -25.21 20.21 3.59
C ILE A 159 -24.06 20.76 2.74
N THR A 160 -22.82 20.34 3.02
CA THR A 160 -21.62 20.88 2.34
C THR A 160 -21.05 19.95 1.27
N PHE A 161 -21.58 18.73 1.16
CA PHE A 161 -21.10 17.73 0.22
C PHE A 161 -21.30 18.17 -1.24
N ASN A 162 -20.22 18.21 -2.01
CA ASN A 162 -20.26 18.63 -3.40
C ASN A 162 -20.30 17.43 -4.35
N ILE A 163 -21.51 17.07 -4.80
CA ILE A 163 -21.75 15.92 -5.69
C ILE A 163 -20.95 16.05 -7.01
N THR A 164 -20.91 17.24 -7.61
CA THR A 164 -20.20 17.47 -8.88
C THR A 164 -18.70 17.27 -8.72
N ARG A 165 -18.13 17.72 -7.60
CA ARG A 165 -16.71 17.54 -7.28
C ARG A 165 -16.40 16.08 -6.95
N PHE A 166 -17.26 15.42 -6.19
CA PHE A 166 -17.18 13.98 -5.93
C PHE A 166 -17.17 13.16 -7.23
N GLU A 167 -18.09 13.42 -8.16
CA GLU A 167 -18.15 12.72 -9.45
C GLU A 167 -16.84 12.85 -10.24
N ARG A 168 -16.22 14.04 -10.21
CA ARG A 168 -14.90 14.24 -10.81
C ARG A 168 -13.82 13.43 -10.10
N GLN A 169 -13.79 13.46 -8.77
CA GLN A 169 -12.83 12.69 -7.96
C GLN A 169 -12.96 11.18 -8.19
N ARG A 170 -14.19 10.67 -8.22
CA ARG A 170 -14.51 9.27 -8.55
C ARG A 170 -13.93 8.85 -9.90
N ARG A 171 -14.11 9.66 -10.96
CA ARG A 171 -13.53 9.36 -12.28
C ARG A 171 -12.00 9.35 -12.27
N MET A 172 -11.37 10.25 -11.51
CA MET A 172 -9.91 10.26 -11.34
C MET A 172 -9.42 8.98 -10.65
N VAL A 173 -10.04 8.60 -9.53
CA VAL A 173 -9.72 7.37 -8.80
C VAL A 173 -9.92 6.14 -9.69
N GLN A 174 -11.03 6.06 -10.42
CA GLN A 174 -11.28 4.99 -11.39
C GLN A 174 -10.17 4.92 -12.46
N SER A 175 -9.71 6.06 -12.99
CA SER A 175 -8.59 6.08 -13.95
C SER A 175 -7.31 5.51 -13.32
N ILE A 176 -6.94 5.95 -12.11
CA ILE A 176 -5.75 5.48 -11.40
C ILE A 176 -5.83 3.96 -11.19
N VAL A 177 -6.96 3.48 -10.66
CA VAL A 177 -7.22 2.06 -10.40
C VAL A 177 -7.13 1.25 -11.69
N ASN A 178 -7.83 1.67 -12.75
CA ASN A 178 -7.82 0.99 -14.05
C ASN A 178 -6.40 0.89 -14.61
N ARG A 179 -5.63 1.98 -14.57
CA ARG A 179 -4.27 2.00 -15.13
C ARG A 179 -3.29 1.20 -14.29
N CYS A 180 -3.40 1.20 -12.96
CA CYS A 180 -2.48 0.45 -12.09
C CYS A 180 -2.79 -1.06 -12.09
N LEU A 181 -4.05 -1.45 -11.95
CA LEU A 181 -4.45 -2.86 -11.92
C LEU A 181 -4.28 -3.55 -13.28
N ALA A 182 -4.44 -2.84 -14.40
CA ALA A 182 -4.17 -3.40 -15.73
C ALA A 182 -2.71 -3.82 -15.95
N LYS A 183 -1.78 -3.41 -15.07
CA LYS A 183 -0.37 -3.81 -15.13
C LYS A 183 -0.10 -5.10 -14.33
N LEU A 184 -1.10 -5.71 -13.70
CA LEU A 184 -0.89 -6.90 -12.89
C LEU A 184 -0.86 -8.18 -13.74
N SER A 185 0.17 -9.00 -13.54
CA SER A 185 0.19 -10.40 -13.96
C SER A 185 -0.49 -11.27 -12.92
N LEU A 186 -1.55 -11.98 -13.31
CA LEU A 186 -2.27 -12.88 -12.42
C LEU A 186 -1.57 -14.24 -12.29
N PRO A 187 -1.57 -14.87 -11.10
CA PRO A 187 -2.14 -14.38 -9.85
C PRO A 187 -1.29 -13.26 -9.22
N ALA A 188 -1.96 -12.26 -8.67
CA ALA A 188 -1.34 -11.08 -8.07
C ALA A 188 -1.78 -10.84 -6.62
N LEU A 189 -1.00 -10.04 -5.90
CA LEU A 189 -1.35 -9.50 -4.58
C LEU A 189 -1.56 -8.00 -4.67
N VAL A 190 -2.62 -7.49 -4.05
CA VAL A 190 -2.81 -6.06 -3.82
C VAL A 190 -2.73 -5.81 -2.31
N THR A 191 -1.91 -4.84 -1.90
CA THR A 191 -1.85 -4.33 -0.52
C THR A 191 -2.52 -2.96 -0.52
N THR A 192 -3.59 -2.79 0.26
CA THR A 192 -4.43 -1.58 0.23
C THR A 192 -5.09 -1.30 1.58
N SER A 193 -5.56 -0.07 1.83
CA SER A 193 -6.36 0.20 3.03
C SER A 193 -7.76 -0.39 2.90
N VAL A 194 -8.42 -0.66 4.03
CA VAL A 194 -9.77 -1.24 4.07
C VAL A 194 -10.77 -0.36 3.31
N GLU A 195 -10.65 0.95 3.44
CA GLU A 195 -11.49 1.97 2.80
C GLU A 195 -11.35 1.95 1.27
N GLU A 196 -10.23 1.46 0.76
CA GLU A 196 -9.91 1.42 -0.67
C GLU A 196 -10.25 0.09 -1.36
N VAL A 197 -10.54 -0.96 -0.58
CA VAL A 197 -10.86 -2.30 -1.10
C VAL A 197 -11.99 -2.27 -2.12
N VAL A 198 -12.99 -1.39 -1.91
CA VAL A 198 -14.14 -1.25 -2.81
C VAL A 198 -13.74 -0.91 -4.25
N TRP A 199 -12.66 -0.15 -4.45
CA TRP A 199 -12.16 0.20 -5.77
C TRP A 199 -11.50 -0.99 -6.47
N ILE A 200 -10.78 -1.80 -5.70
CA ILE A 200 -10.16 -3.04 -6.20
C ILE A 200 -11.25 -4.05 -6.56
N ALA A 201 -12.26 -4.20 -5.71
CA ALA A 201 -13.41 -5.06 -5.93
C ALA A 201 -14.23 -4.65 -7.17
N ASP A 202 -14.55 -3.36 -7.33
CA ASP A 202 -15.22 -2.83 -8.52
C ASP A 202 -14.44 -3.18 -9.80
N TRP A 203 -13.13 -2.93 -9.81
CA TRP A 203 -12.29 -3.29 -10.95
C TRP A 203 -12.34 -4.78 -11.26
N CYS A 204 -12.24 -5.63 -10.24
CA CYS A 204 -12.30 -7.08 -10.39
C CYS A 204 -13.64 -7.55 -10.96
N HIS A 205 -14.77 -7.01 -10.48
CA HIS A 205 -16.09 -7.31 -11.02
C HIS A 205 -16.22 -6.93 -12.50
N ARG A 206 -15.79 -5.72 -12.87
CA ARG A 206 -15.85 -5.25 -14.26
C ARG A 206 -14.98 -6.07 -15.21
N HIS A 207 -13.86 -6.60 -14.73
CA HIS A 207 -12.91 -7.39 -15.53
C HIS A 207 -13.05 -8.91 -15.34
N ARG A 208 -14.06 -9.37 -14.58
CA ARG A 208 -14.31 -10.79 -14.27
C ARG A 208 -13.08 -11.50 -13.66
N VAL A 209 -12.31 -10.78 -12.83
CA VAL A 209 -11.15 -11.33 -12.13
C VAL A 209 -11.61 -11.83 -10.74
N PRO A 210 -11.43 -13.11 -10.39
CA PRO A 210 -11.76 -13.59 -9.06
C PRO A 210 -10.80 -12.95 -8.05
N TYR A 211 -11.33 -12.57 -6.88
CA TYR A 211 -10.54 -11.98 -5.82
C TYR A 211 -10.94 -12.50 -4.44
N HIS A 212 -10.02 -12.36 -3.48
CA HIS A 212 -10.24 -12.69 -2.08
C HIS A 212 -9.59 -11.62 -1.20
N VAL A 213 -10.40 -10.91 -0.43
CA VAL A 213 -9.94 -9.98 0.61
C VAL A 213 -9.60 -10.78 1.86
N GLU A 214 -8.35 -10.70 2.31
CA GLU A 214 -7.93 -11.35 3.55
C GLU A 214 -8.53 -10.67 4.78
N ARG A 215 -8.83 -11.45 5.82
CA ARG A 215 -9.47 -10.97 7.05
C ARG A 215 -8.52 -10.29 8.04
N ASN A 216 -7.22 -10.42 7.84
CA ASN A 216 -6.22 -9.85 8.73
C ASN A 216 -5.96 -8.40 8.35
N TYR A 217 -6.00 -7.52 9.34
CA TYR A 217 -5.73 -6.09 9.18
C TYR A 217 -4.46 -5.69 9.91
N TYR A 218 -3.76 -4.69 9.37
CA TYR A 218 -2.50 -4.19 9.88
C TYR A 218 -2.60 -2.69 10.07
N PRO A 219 -2.41 -2.17 11.30
CA PRO A 219 -2.50 -0.72 11.53
C PRO A 219 -1.32 0.01 10.90
N THR A 220 -1.57 1.22 10.40
CA THR A 220 -0.54 2.16 9.96
C THR A 220 -0.32 3.26 11.01
N ALA A 221 0.81 3.96 10.92
CA ALA A 221 1.22 4.90 11.95
C ALA A 221 0.79 6.35 11.69
N LEU A 222 0.66 6.77 10.43
CA LEU A 222 0.36 8.16 10.08
C LEU A 222 -1.11 8.48 10.37
N VAL A 223 -2.00 7.91 9.56
CA VAL A 223 -3.46 8.14 9.63
C VAL A 223 -4.21 7.05 10.41
N GLY A 224 -3.62 5.86 10.57
CA GLY A 224 -4.23 4.75 11.32
C GLY A 224 -5.10 3.82 10.47
N ASP A 225 -5.25 4.11 9.18
CA ASP A 225 -5.98 3.28 8.22
C ASP A 225 -5.49 1.82 8.30
N PRO A 226 -6.41 0.87 8.53
CA PRO A 226 -6.06 -0.55 8.52
C PRO A 226 -5.73 -0.99 7.11
N VAL A 227 -4.55 -1.61 6.94
CA VAL A 227 -4.11 -2.22 5.69
C VAL A 227 -4.52 -3.68 5.65
N CYS A 228 -4.95 -4.15 4.48
CA CYS A 228 -5.27 -5.53 4.20
C CYS A 228 -4.61 -6.00 2.90
N PHE A 229 -4.75 -7.31 2.63
CA PHE A 229 -4.27 -7.92 1.40
C PHE A 229 -5.44 -8.46 0.59
N VAL A 230 -5.42 -8.23 -0.73
CA VAL A 230 -6.39 -8.76 -1.68
C VAL A 230 -5.66 -9.64 -2.68
N ARG A 231 -6.03 -10.92 -2.76
CA ARG A 231 -5.47 -11.85 -3.76
C ARG A 231 -6.31 -11.82 -5.01
N LEU A 232 -5.67 -11.67 -6.17
CA LEU A 232 -6.34 -11.65 -7.47
C LEU A 232 -5.97 -12.89 -8.29
N GLY A 233 -6.92 -13.40 -9.06
CA GLY A 233 -6.67 -14.43 -10.09
C GLY A 233 -6.37 -15.83 -9.59
N ARG A 234 -6.29 -16.08 -8.27
CA ARG A 234 -6.37 -17.44 -7.74
C ARG A 234 -7.83 -17.84 -7.66
N GLY A 235 -8.21 -18.93 -8.34
CA GLY A 235 -9.50 -19.55 -8.12
C GLY A 235 -9.72 -19.74 -6.63
N LEU A 236 -10.85 -19.26 -6.13
CA LEU A 236 -11.30 -19.57 -4.77
C LEU A 236 -11.40 -21.09 -4.71
N ILE A 237 -10.36 -21.77 -4.23
CA ILE A 237 -10.48 -23.17 -3.86
C ILE A 237 -11.47 -23.15 -2.71
N ARG A 238 -12.75 -23.44 -3.02
CA ARG A 238 -13.75 -23.80 -2.03
C ARG A 238 -13.14 -24.95 -1.24
N LYS A 239 -12.66 -24.68 -0.03
CA LYS A 239 -12.48 -25.73 0.96
C LYS A 239 -13.87 -26.29 1.25
N GLY A 240 -14.12 -27.50 0.76
CA GLY A 240 -15.17 -28.43 1.17
C GLY A 240 -16.51 -27.83 1.58
N GLY A 241 -17.43 -27.70 0.63
CA GLY A 241 -18.85 -27.73 0.93
C GLY A 241 -19.41 -29.00 0.31
N SER A 242 -19.50 -30.07 1.10
CA SER A 242 -20.37 -31.21 0.76
C SER A 242 -21.81 -30.69 0.70
N PRO A 243 -22.61 -31.02 -0.32
CA PRO A 243 -24.03 -30.78 -0.28
C PRO A 243 -24.63 -31.79 0.68
N ASN A 244 -24.94 -31.39 1.91
CA ASN A 244 -25.94 -32.12 2.68
C ASN A 244 -27.28 -31.85 2.00
N MET A 245 -27.70 -32.80 1.17
CA MET A 245 -29.11 -33.10 1.01
C MET A 245 -29.61 -33.58 2.37
N GLU A 246 -30.50 -32.81 2.99
CA GLU A 246 -31.39 -33.36 4.02
C GLU A 246 -32.49 -34.17 3.32
N PRO A 247 -32.75 -35.41 3.74
CA PRO A 247 -34.02 -36.08 3.48
C PRO A 247 -34.95 -35.86 4.68
N GLY A 248 -36.19 -35.43 4.41
CA GLY A 248 -37.27 -35.35 5.40
C GLY A 248 -38.17 -34.15 5.22
#